data_AF-A0A2V8DAB5-F1
#
_entry.id   AF-A0A2V8DAB5-F1
#
_cell.length_a   1.000
_cell.length_b   1.000
_cell.length_c   1.000
_cell.angle_alpha   90.00
_cell.angle_beta   90.00
_cell.angle_gamma   90.00
#
_symmetry.space_group_name_H-M   'P 1'
#
loop_
_entity.id
_entity.type
_entity.pdbx_description
1 polymer ?
#
loop_
_entity_poly.entity_id
_entity_poly.type
_entity_poly.pdbx_seq_one_letter_code
_entity_poly.pdbx_strand_id
1 'polypeptide(L)' 'VLPGIGAKTAARIVEYRQKNGPFKKIEELMNVRGVGEKNFLKLKEQITVAVTKADRAQQ' A
#
# COMPACT_ATOMS: atom_id res chain seq x y z
N VAL A 1 -5.36 -8.35 12.66
CA VAL A 1 -3.97 -7.84 12.57
C VAL A 1 -3.31 -8.53 11.39
N LEU A 2 -2.73 -7.80 10.44
CA LEU A 2 -2.12 -8.40 9.24
C LEU A 2 -0.75 -9.02 9.58
N PRO A 3 -0.48 -10.30 9.23
CA PRO A 3 0.80 -10.93 9.53
C PRO A 3 1.93 -10.26 8.74
N GLY A 4 2.96 -9.77 9.44
CA GLY A 4 4.10 -9.09 8.83
C GLY A 4 3.96 -7.56 8.71
N ILE A 5 2.79 -6.99 9.03
CA ILE A 5 2.62 -5.53 9.18
C ILE A 5 2.47 -5.20 10.66
N GLY A 6 3.55 -4.71 11.26
CA GLY A 6 3.52 -4.15 12.61
C GLY A 6 2.95 -2.72 12.64
N ALA A 7 2.66 -2.21 13.83
CA ALA A 7 2.14 -0.85 14.04
C ALA A 7 3.01 0.25 13.38
N LYS A 8 4.34 0.09 13.42
CA LYS A 8 5.28 1.01 12.77
C LYS A 8 5.13 1.04 11.24
N THR A 9 4.90 -0.12 10.62
CA THR A 9 4.71 -0.20 9.16
C THR A 9 3.35 0.35 8.78
N ALA A 10 2.30 0.03 9.54
CA ALA A 10 0.96 0.58 9.32
C ALA A 10 0.95 2.13 9.37
N ALA A 11 1.63 2.72 10.37
CA ALA A 11 1.76 4.17 10.47
C ALA A 11 2.43 4.79 9.23
N ARG A 12 3.47 4.14 8.69
CA ARG A 12 4.16 4.61 7.48
C ARG A 12 3.32 4.46 6.21
N ILE A 13 2.46 3.44 6.13
CA ILE A 13 1.52 3.29 5.01
C ILE A 13 0.57 4.50 4.96
N VAL A 14 0.06 4.91 6.13
CA VAL A 14 -0.79 6.09 6.25
C VAL A 14 -0.01 7.37 5.89
N GLU A 15 1.21 7.51 6.41
CA GLU A 15 2.08 8.66 6.12
C GLU A 15 2.43 8.76 4.62
N TYR A 16 2.74 7.63 3.97
CA TYR A 16 2.99 7.57 2.54
C TYR A 16 1.75 8.04 1.77
N ARG A 17 0.56 7.56 2.15
CA ARG A 17 -0.70 7.99 1.52
C ARG A 17 -0.98 9.47 1.68
N GLN A 18 -0.60 10.06 2.82
CA GLN A 18 -0.77 11.49 3.09
C GLN A 18 0.20 12.34 2.28
N LYS A 19 1.44 11.89 2.11
CA LYS A 19 2.50 12.62 1.40
C LYS A 19 2.43 12.47 -0.12
N ASN A 20 2.19 11.26 -0.60
CA ASN A 20 2.21 10.92 -2.04
C ASN A 20 0.82 10.83 -2.65
N GLY A 21 -0.24 10.87 -1.84
CA GLY A 21 -1.61 10.68 -2.28
C GLY A 21 -2.07 9.21 -2.25
N PRO A 22 -3.25 8.91 -2.79
CA PRO A 22 -3.78 7.54 -2.82
C PRO A 22 -2.87 6.59 -3.60
N PHE A 23 -2.75 5.34 -3.12
CA PHE A 23 -2.01 4.29 -3.80
C PHE A 23 -2.67 3.95 -5.14
N LYS A 24 -1.93 4.08 -6.24
CA LYS A 24 -2.43 3.72 -7.58
C LYS A 24 -2.28 2.24 -7.87
N LYS A 25 -1.24 1.61 -7.31
CA LYS A 25 -0.94 0.18 -7.45
C LYS A 25 -0.59 -0.43 -6.11
N ILE A 26 -0.84 -1.73 -5.97
CA ILE A 26 -0.41 -2.48 -4.78
C ILE A 26 1.12 -2.44 -4.59
N GLU A 27 1.89 -2.39 -5.68
CA GLU A 27 3.36 -2.36 -5.68
C GLU A 27 3.93 -1.14 -4.95
N GLU A 28 3.19 -0.03 -4.91
CA GLU A 28 3.62 1.16 -4.18
C GLU A 28 3.72 0.93 -2.67
N LEU A 29 3.07 -0.10 -2.13
CA LEU A 29 3.30 -0.51 -0.74
C LEU A 29 4.75 -0.93 -0.49
N MET A 30 5.48 -1.45 -1.49
CA MET A 30 6.91 -1.77 -1.36
C MET A 30 7.79 -0.52 -1.21
N ASN A 31 7.31 0.66 -1.63
CA ASN A 31 8.00 1.92 -1.39
C ASN A 31 7.93 2.36 0.08
N VAL A 32 7.02 1.75 0.87
CA VAL A 32 6.88 2.06 2.29
C VAL A 32 7.97 1.35 3.08
N ARG A 33 8.80 2.13 3.77
CA ARG A 33 9.92 1.61 4.58
C ARG A 33 9.43 0.63 5.67
N GLY A 34 9.79 -0.65 5.52
CA GLY A 34 9.36 -1.74 6.41
C GLY A 34 8.36 -2.71 5.77
N VAL A 35 7.89 -2.43 4.55
CA VAL A 35 7.23 -3.41 3.68
C VAL A 35 8.30 -4.00 2.76
N GLY A 36 8.95 -5.07 3.22
CA GLY A 36 9.84 -5.85 2.36
C GLY A 36 9.06 -6.79 1.45
N GLU A 37 9.72 -7.30 0.42
CA GLU A 37 9.14 -8.22 -0.58
C GLU A 37 8.44 -9.44 0.06
N LYS A 38 9.02 -10.03 1.12
CA LYS A 38 8.40 -11.14 1.87
C LYS A 38 7.06 -10.76 2.51
N ASN A 39 6.94 -9.54 3.05
CA ASN A 39 5.69 -9.07 3.64
C ASN A 39 4.70 -8.73 2.52
N PHE A 40 5.18 -8.04 1.47
CA PHE A 40 4.38 -7.70 0.31
C PHE A 40 3.77 -8.96 -0.35
N LEU A 41 4.53 -10.03 -0.58
CA LEU A 41 4.03 -11.26 -1.18
C LEU A 41 2.87 -11.89 -0.39
N LYS A 42 2.92 -11.82 0.94
CA LYS A 42 1.83 -12.32 1.81
C LYS A 42 0.62 -11.40 1.83
N LEU A 43 0.86 -10.10 1.66
CA LEU A 43 -0.18 -9.08 1.67
C LEU A 43 -0.86 -8.94 0.32
N LYS A 44 -0.16 -9.16 -0.80
CA LYS A 44 -0.65 -8.87 -2.16
C LYS A 44 -2.01 -9.51 -2.45
N GLU A 45 -2.27 -10.68 -1.85
CA GLU A 45 -3.52 -11.44 -2.03
C GLU A 45 -4.63 -10.99 -1.05
N GLN A 46 -4.26 -10.31 0.03
CA GLN A 46 -5.18 -9.79 1.06
C GLN A 46 -5.44 -8.29 0.95
N ILE A 47 -4.70 -7.58 0.10
CA ILE A 47 -4.83 -6.14 -0.11
C ILE A 47 -5.39 -5.86 -1.50
N THR A 48 -6.16 -4.80 -1.62
CA THR A 48 -6.63 -4.28 -2.90
C THR A 48 -6.54 -2.77 -2.85
N VAL A 49 -6.04 -2.17 -3.92
CA VAL A 49 -6.16 -0.73 -4.13
C VAL A 49 -7.50 -0.45 -4.78
N ALA A 50 -8.38 0.24 -4.06
CA ALA A 50 -9.62 0.72 -4.62
C ALA A 50 -9.31 1.86 -5.59
N VAL A 51 -9.17 1.53 -6.87
CA VAL A 51 -9.03 2.53 -7.93
C VAL A 51 -10.36 3.28 -7.98
N THR A 52 -10.38 4.49 -7.44
CA THR A 52 -11.57 5.34 -7.50
C THR A 52 -11.73 5.85 -8.93
N LYS A 53 -12.98 6.08 -9.37
CA LYS A 53 -13.31 6.51 -10.74
C LYS A 53 -12.51 7.73 -11.24
N ALA A 54 -11.93 8.53 -10.33
CA ALA A 54 -11.07 9.67 -10.68
C ALA A 54 -9.80 9.26 -11.45
N ASP A 55 -9.24 8.07 -11.21
CA ASP A 55 -8.03 7.60 -11.92
C ASP A 55 -8.34 6.99 -13.31
N ARG A 56 -9.60 6.64 -13.59
CA ARG A 56 -10.04 6.10 -14.90
C ARG A 56 -10.22 7.17 -15.98
N ALA A 57 -10.10 8.45 -15.66
CA ALA A 57 -10.18 9.54 -16.63
C ALA A 57 -8.87 9.74 -17.44
N GLN A 58 -7.89 8.85 -17.28
CA GLN A 58 -6.65 8.84 -18.04
C GLN A 58 -6.44 7.46 -18.67
N GLN A 59 -7.33 7.08 -19.58
CA GLN A 59 -7.05 6.12 -20.65
C GLN A 59 -8.10 6.27 -21.76
#